data_AF-A0A9D7XHH0-F1
#
_entry.id   AF-A0A9D7XHH0-F1
#
_cell.length_a   1.000
_cell.length_b   1.000
_cell.length_c   1.000
_cell.angle_alpha   90.00
_cell.angle_beta   90.00
_cell.angle_gamma   90.00
#
_symmetry.space_group_name_H-M   'P 1'
#
loop_
_entity.id
_entity.type
_entity.pdbx_description
1 polymer ?
#
loop_
_entity_poly.entity_id
_entity_poly.type
_entity_poly.pdbx_seq_one_letter_code
_entity_poly.pdbx_strand_id
1 'polypeptide(L)'
;MNNAISLGRQQNYAPDQPIKFSHQTHAGLHKIDCNYCHDGARRSKQSVIPGVSICMNCHKAIKKGTKYGTAEITKIFAAIGFDPSTDKFIENYEKLSNEDIEKIYKKWMSDEAKKDTKSVVDVDQQWSDVVGSLTNESKKTIAGPIEWIRIHNLPDHVYFNHSQHVTIGKIECQKMPW
;
A
#
# COMPACT_ATOMS: atom_id res chain seq x y z
N MET A 1 0.73 41.13 -7.52
CA MET A 1 0.38 40.52 -6.23
C MET A 1 -0.15 39.13 -6.53
N ASN A 2 0.40 38.07 -5.89
CA ASN A 2 -0.13 36.70 -5.75
C ASN A 2 0.93 35.69 -5.22
N ASN A 3 2.12 36.15 -4.83
CA ASN A 3 3.16 35.27 -4.28
C ASN A 3 2.75 34.60 -2.95
N ALA A 4 1.81 35.21 -2.21
CA ALA A 4 1.24 34.63 -0.98
C ALA A 4 0.30 33.45 -1.23
N ILE A 5 -0.28 33.31 -2.44
CA ILE A 5 -1.18 32.19 -2.73
C ILE A 5 -0.41 30.92 -3.15
N SER A 6 0.92 30.92 -3.20
CA SER A 6 1.72 29.70 -3.47
C SER A 6 2.38 29.10 -2.23
N LEU A 7 2.40 29.84 -1.11
CA LEU A 7 2.99 29.39 0.14
C LEU A 7 1.98 28.53 0.91
N GLY A 8 1.95 27.22 0.62
CA GLY A 8 1.17 26.23 1.37
C GLY A 8 0.08 25.49 0.59
N ARG A 9 -0.12 25.78 -0.70
CA ARG A 9 -1.02 24.99 -1.55
C ARG A 9 -0.23 23.84 -2.21
N GLN A 10 -0.39 22.62 -1.69
CA GLN A 10 0.18 21.38 -2.27
C GLN A 10 -0.69 20.82 -3.41
N GLN A 11 -1.29 21.69 -4.21
CA GLN A 11 -2.16 21.25 -5.30
C GLN A 11 -1.31 20.55 -6.37
N ASN A 12 -1.65 19.29 -6.69
CA ASN A 12 -0.88 18.37 -7.55
C ASN A 12 0.37 17.72 -6.92
N TYR A 13 0.51 17.71 -5.59
CA TYR A 13 1.56 16.94 -4.93
C TYR A 13 1.28 15.43 -5.04
N ALA A 14 2.08 14.72 -5.84
CA ALA A 14 1.93 13.29 -6.10
C ALA A 14 3.31 12.60 -5.98
N PRO A 15 3.77 12.31 -4.75
CA PRO A 15 5.03 11.61 -4.52
C PRO A 15 4.92 10.13 -4.89
N ASP A 16 6.05 9.53 -5.25
CA ASP A 16 6.14 8.09 -5.44
C ASP A 16 5.88 7.35 -4.11
N GLN A 17 4.89 6.47 -4.12
CA GLN A 17 4.54 5.66 -2.95
C GLN A 17 5.34 4.34 -2.97
N PRO A 18 5.63 3.75 -1.79
CA PRO A 18 6.29 2.44 -1.70
C PRO A 18 5.63 1.36 -2.55
N ILE A 19 4.29 1.39 -2.59
CA ILE A 19 3.49 0.50 -3.41
C ILE A 19 2.65 1.35 -4.35
N LYS A 20 2.62 0.99 -5.64
CA LYS A 20 1.83 1.67 -6.68
C LYS A 20 0.35 1.31 -6.57
N PHE A 21 -0.26 1.68 -5.44
CA PHE A 21 -1.66 1.44 -5.15
C PHE A 21 -2.59 2.26 -6.06
N SER A 22 -3.65 1.63 -6.56
CA SER A 22 -4.61 2.25 -7.48
C SER A 22 -5.99 2.34 -6.85
N HIS A 23 -6.39 3.52 -6.39
CA HIS A 23 -7.77 3.78 -5.95
C HIS A 23 -8.77 3.54 -7.10
N GLN A 24 -8.39 3.85 -8.34
CA GLN A 24 -9.23 3.63 -9.53
C GLN A 24 -9.55 2.15 -9.76
N THR A 25 -8.60 1.25 -9.52
CA THR A 25 -8.85 -0.19 -9.66
C THR A 25 -9.78 -0.67 -8.55
N HIS A 26 -9.48 -0.34 -7.30
CA HIS A 26 -10.22 -0.86 -6.15
C HIS A 26 -11.61 -0.23 -6.00
N ALA A 27 -11.70 1.09 -5.86
CA ALA A 27 -12.97 1.79 -5.66
C ALA A 27 -13.67 2.11 -6.99
N GLY A 28 -12.91 2.43 -8.04
CA GLY A 28 -13.47 2.83 -9.33
C GLY A 28 -14.03 1.64 -10.13
N LEU A 29 -13.22 0.63 -10.40
CA LEU A 29 -13.58 -0.53 -11.22
C LEU A 29 -14.30 -1.60 -10.40
N HIS A 30 -13.71 -2.03 -9.29
CA HIS A 30 -14.25 -3.12 -8.47
C HIS A 30 -15.31 -2.67 -7.45
N LYS A 31 -15.56 -1.35 -7.37
CA LYS A 31 -16.60 -0.75 -6.51
C LYS A 31 -16.46 -1.14 -5.03
N ILE A 32 -15.23 -1.36 -4.57
CA ILE A 32 -14.94 -1.60 -3.15
C ILE A 32 -15.29 -0.33 -2.37
N ASP A 33 -16.10 -0.47 -1.33
CA ASP A 33 -16.53 0.64 -0.49
C ASP A 33 -15.33 1.33 0.17
N CYS A 34 -15.35 2.67 0.22
CA CYS A 34 -14.25 3.45 0.79
C CYS A 34 -14.00 3.08 2.27
N ASN A 35 -15.05 2.78 3.04
CA ASN A 35 -14.94 2.47 4.47
C ASN A 35 -14.44 1.04 4.73
N TYR A 36 -14.37 0.20 3.70
CA TYR A 36 -13.78 -1.13 3.85
C TYR A 36 -12.29 -1.02 4.19
N CYS A 37 -11.59 -0.09 3.54
CA CYS A 37 -10.18 0.21 3.81
C CYS A 37 -10.03 1.32 4.85
N HIS A 38 -10.89 2.33 4.81
CA HIS A 38 -10.80 3.54 5.65
C HIS A 38 -11.92 3.58 6.69
N ASP A 39 -12.01 2.55 7.54
CA ASP A 39 -13.08 2.39 8.52
C ASP A 39 -13.14 3.52 9.57
N GLY A 40 -11.98 4.15 9.84
CA GLY A 40 -11.85 5.30 10.73
C GLY A 40 -12.64 6.52 10.28
N ALA A 41 -12.92 6.65 8.97
CA ALA A 41 -13.62 7.82 8.41
C ALA A 41 -15.00 8.06 9.05
N ARG A 42 -15.72 7.00 9.44
CA ARG A 42 -17.07 7.11 10.03
C ARG A 42 -17.08 7.36 11.52
N ARG A 43 -15.98 7.04 12.22
CA ARG A 43 -15.95 6.94 13.69
C ARG A 43 -14.96 7.89 14.35
N SER A 44 -13.93 8.29 13.63
CA SER A 44 -12.80 9.05 14.15
C SER A 44 -12.65 10.41 13.48
N LYS A 45 -11.83 11.25 14.09
CA LYS A 45 -11.38 12.52 13.52
C LYS A 45 -10.48 12.32 12.31
N GLN A 46 -9.78 11.19 12.26
CA GLN A 46 -8.82 10.85 11.21
C GLN A 46 -9.24 9.57 10.48
N SER A 47 -9.20 9.63 9.16
CA SER A 47 -9.24 8.44 8.31
C SER A 47 -7.83 7.89 8.18
N VAL A 48 -7.49 6.87 8.96
CA VAL A 48 -6.16 6.26 8.95
C VAL A 48 -5.96 5.37 7.72
N ILE A 49 -4.70 5.17 7.33
CA ILE A 49 -4.33 4.17 6.32
C ILE A 49 -4.50 2.79 6.97
N PRO A 50 -5.18 1.82 6.32
CA PRO A 50 -5.37 0.49 6.88
C PRO A 50 -4.05 -0.25 7.10
N GLY A 51 -4.06 -1.16 8.06
CA GLY A 51 -3.02 -2.17 8.18
C GLY A 51 -3.01 -3.12 6.97
N VAL A 52 -1.84 -3.72 6.71
CA VAL A 52 -1.62 -4.62 5.56
C VAL A 52 -2.53 -5.86 5.59
N SER A 53 -3.05 -6.21 6.75
CA SER A 53 -4.02 -7.31 6.92
C SER A 53 -5.29 -7.12 6.07
N ILE A 54 -5.77 -5.89 5.90
CA ILE A 54 -6.95 -5.61 5.05
C ILE A 54 -6.65 -5.95 3.59
N CYS A 55 -5.44 -5.68 3.11
CA CYS A 55 -5.00 -6.08 1.77
C CYS A 55 -5.05 -7.61 1.61
N MET A 56 -4.65 -8.33 2.66
CA MET A 56 -4.59 -9.80 2.66
C MET A 56 -5.95 -10.49 2.68
N ASN A 57 -7.04 -9.79 3.01
CA ASN A 57 -8.39 -10.36 2.91
C ASN A 57 -8.70 -10.85 1.49
N CYS A 58 -8.13 -10.19 0.47
CA CYS A 58 -8.28 -10.56 -0.94
C CYS A 58 -6.98 -11.06 -1.55
N HIS A 59 -5.83 -10.44 -1.25
CA HIS A 59 -4.57 -10.74 -1.94
C HIS A 59 -3.96 -12.10 -1.62
N LYS A 60 -4.46 -12.82 -0.61
CA LYS A 60 -4.16 -14.25 -0.45
C LYS A 60 -4.65 -15.09 -1.64
N ALA A 61 -5.79 -14.70 -2.24
CA ALA A 61 -6.37 -15.35 -3.42
C ALA A 61 -5.98 -14.63 -4.72
N ILE A 62 -5.80 -13.31 -4.68
CA ILE A 62 -5.44 -12.49 -5.84
C ILE A 62 -3.95 -12.15 -5.78
N LYS A 63 -3.13 -12.99 -6.42
CA LYS A 63 -1.66 -12.91 -6.39
C LYS A 63 -1.05 -12.07 -7.52
N LYS A 64 -1.85 -11.72 -8.54
CA LYS A 64 -1.40 -10.98 -9.73
C LYS A 64 -2.33 -9.81 -10.03
N GLY A 65 -1.75 -8.63 -10.18
CA GLY A 65 -2.43 -7.41 -10.61
C GLY A 65 -2.46 -7.26 -12.13
N THR A 66 -3.41 -6.48 -12.64
CA THR A 66 -3.61 -6.27 -14.08
C THR A 66 -2.52 -5.42 -14.73
N LYS A 67 -1.95 -4.44 -14.00
CA LYS A 67 -0.97 -3.48 -14.53
C LYS A 67 0.49 -3.86 -14.25
N TYR A 68 0.78 -4.34 -13.05
CA TYR A 68 2.15 -4.60 -12.58
C TYR A 68 2.41 -6.09 -12.27
N GLY A 69 1.50 -6.98 -12.68
CA GLY A 69 1.64 -8.41 -12.41
C GLY A 69 1.82 -8.69 -10.92
N THR A 70 2.89 -9.40 -10.58
CA THR A 70 3.25 -9.77 -9.20
C THR A 70 4.03 -8.68 -8.45
N ALA A 71 4.60 -7.68 -9.14
CA ALA A 71 5.59 -6.76 -8.57
C ALA A 71 5.08 -6.02 -7.31
N GLU A 72 3.90 -5.41 -7.40
CA GLU A 72 3.35 -4.62 -6.28
C GLU A 72 2.73 -5.49 -5.18
N ILE A 73 2.17 -6.65 -5.54
CA ILE A 73 1.55 -7.56 -4.56
C ILE A 73 2.60 -8.30 -3.75
N THR A 74 3.76 -8.65 -4.34
CA THR A 74 4.87 -9.25 -3.60
C THR A 74 5.37 -8.35 -2.47
N LYS A 75 5.31 -7.02 -2.62
CA LYS A 75 5.64 -6.08 -1.54
C LYS A 75 4.70 -6.22 -0.33
N ILE A 76 3.42 -6.44 -0.57
CA ILE A 76 2.41 -6.68 0.49
C ILE A 76 2.75 -7.98 1.22
N PHE A 77 3.03 -9.05 0.47
CA PHE A 77 3.40 -10.34 1.03
C PHE A 77 4.67 -10.24 1.88
N ALA A 78 5.72 -9.63 1.35
CA ALA A 78 6.99 -9.41 2.04
C ALA A 78 6.84 -8.52 3.29
N ALA A 79 5.95 -7.53 3.29
CA ALA A 79 5.71 -6.72 4.48
C ALA A 79 5.07 -7.52 5.63
N ILE A 80 4.09 -8.38 5.31
CA ILE A 80 3.29 -9.11 6.31
C ILE A 80 3.76 -10.55 6.58
N GLY A 81 4.69 -11.08 5.79
CA GLY A 81 5.18 -12.45 5.93
C GLY A 81 4.22 -13.52 5.41
N PHE A 82 3.52 -13.24 4.31
CA PHE A 82 2.67 -14.25 3.66
C PHE A 82 3.44 -14.97 2.57
N ASP A 83 3.51 -16.31 2.60
CA ASP A 83 4.09 -17.10 1.52
C ASP A 83 3.01 -17.50 0.51
N PRO A 84 2.98 -16.88 -0.69
CA PRO A 84 2.01 -17.20 -1.74
C PRO A 84 2.21 -18.57 -2.38
N SER A 85 3.34 -19.25 -2.15
CA SER A 85 3.59 -20.59 -2.68
C SER A 85 2.89 -21.66 -1.84
N THR A 86 2.75 -21.41 -0.54
CA THR A 86 2.15 -22.35 0.43
C THR A 86 0.81 -21.89 0.99
N ASP A 87 0.38 -20.67 0.65
CA ASP A 87 -0.85 -20.02 1.15
C ASP A 87 -0.91 -19.90 2.67
N LYS A 88 0.24 -19.71 3.30
CA LYS A 88 0.39 -19.62 4.76
C LYS A 88 1.24 -18.42 5.17
N PHE A 89 0.97 -17.91 6.37
CA PHE A 89 1.87 -16.95 7.01
C PHE A 89 3.10 -17.68 7.54
N ILE A 90 4.26 -17.05 7.38
CA ILE A 90 5.55 -17.59 7.81
C ILE A 90 5.65 -17.43 9.33
N GLU A 91 5.93 -18.53 10.03
CA GLU A 91 6.10 -18.49 11.48
C GLU A 91 7.36 -17.71 11.88
N ASN A 92 7.26 -16.91 12.94
CA ASN A 92 8.35 -16.06 13.44
C ASN A 92 8.96 -15.13 12.36
N TYR A 93 8.16 -14.70 11.37
CA TYR A 93 8.63 -13.90 10.25
C TYR A 93 9.39 -12.63 10.66
N GLU A 94 8.94 -11.93 11.70
CA GLU A 94 9.59 -10.71 12.21
C GLU A 94 11.02 -10.93 12.72
N LYS A 95 11.40 -12.18 12.99
CA LYS A 95 12.74 -12.56 13.46
C LYS A 95 13.64 -13.06 12.33
N LEU A 96 13.12 -13.22 11.11
CA LEU A 96 13.91 -13.69 9.98
C LEU A 96 14.87 -12.59 9.50
N SER A 97 16.02 -13.03 9.01
CA SER A 97 16.99 -12.17 8.35
C SER A 97 16.46 -11.72 6.99
N ASN A 98 16.90 -10.55 6.49
CA ASN A 98 16.52 -10.09 5.16
C ASN A 98 16.97 -11.07 4.07
N GLU A 99 18.08 -11.79 4.29
CA GLU A 99 18.61 -12.82 3.39
C GLU A 99 17.72 -14.07 3.33
N ASP A 100 17.10 -14.47 4.43
CA ASP A 100 16.16 -15.60 4.44
C ASP A 100 14.83 -15.21 3.80
N ILE A 101 14.39 -13.98 4.04
CA ILE A 101 13.22 -13.40 3.38
C ILE A 101 13.44 -13.36 1.85
N GLU A 102 14.63 -12.94 1.41
CA GLU A 102 15.01 -12.90 -0.01
C GLU A 102 14.84 -14.26 -0.69
N LYS A 103 15.34 -15.33 -0.08
CA LYS A 103 15.26 -16.69 -0.65
C LYS A 103 13.81 -17.10 -0.90
N ILE A 104 12.91 -16.78 0.04
CA ILE A 104 11.49 -17.13 -0.06
C ILE A 104 10.84 -16.41 -1.25
N TYR A 105 10.98 -15.09 -1.30
CA TYR A 105 10.28 -14.30 -2.33
C TYR A 105 10.94 -14.41 -3.71
N LYS A 106 12.26 -14.55 -3.81
CA LYS A 106 12.92 -14.85 -5.09
C LYS A 106 12.47 -16.19 -5.66
N LYS A 107 12.28 -17.21 -4.82
CA LYS A 107 11.70 -18.49 -5.25
C LYS A 107 10.28 -18.29 -5.81
N TRP A 108 9.40 -17.60 -5.07
CA TRP A 108 8.04 -17.27 -5.53
C TRP A 108 8.05 -16.55 -6.89
N MET A 109 8.85 -15.49 -7.01
CA MET A 109 8.93 -14.71 -8.25
C MET A 109 9.46 -15.54 -9.42
N SER A 110 10.44 -16.40 -9.17
CA SER A 110 11.00 -17.32 -10.18
C SER A 110 9.97 -18.34 -10.65
N ASP A 111 9.17 -18.89 -9.74
CA ASP A 111 8.16 -19.88 -10.06
C ASP A 111 6.96 -19.27 -10.80
N GLU A 112 6.61 -18.01 -10.50
CA GLU A 112 5.62 -17.26 -11.28
C GLU A 112 6.14 -16.86 -12.67
N ALA A 113 7.41 -16.44 -12.78
CA ALA A 113 8.03 -16.10 -14.06
C ALA A 113 8.02 -17.27 -15.04
N LYS A 114 8.19 -18.51 -14.55
CA LYS A 114 8.09 -19.73 -15.38
C LYS A 114 6.68 -19.97 -15.92
N LYS A 115 5.64 -19.53 -15.20
CA LYS A 115 4.23 -19.71 -15.61
C LYS A 115 3.81 -18.69 -16.66
N ASP A 116 4.40 -17.49 -16.63
CA ASP A 116 4.10 -16.43 -17.58
C ASP A 116 5.26 -16.22 -18.57
N THR A 117 5.30 -17.06 -19.60
CA THR A 117 6.30 -17.01 -20.68
C THR A 117 6.24 -15.73 -21.52
N LYS A 118 5.22 -14.88 -21.33
CA LYS A 118 5.09 -13.59 -22.03
C LYS A 118 5.72 -12.43 -21.28
N SER A 119 5.93 -12.56 -19.97
CA SER A 119 6.55 -11.52 -19.15
C SER A 119 7.98 -11.92 -18.80
N VAL A 120 8.96 -11.18 -19.33
CA VAL A 120 10.35 -11.28 -18.85
C VAL A 120 10.39 -10.61 -17.48
N VAL A 121 10.23 -11.41 -16.43
CA VAL A 121 10.37 -10.94 -15.05
C VAL A 121 11.83 -11.08 -14.66
N ASP A 122 12.52 -9.94 -14.51
CA ASP A 122 13.81 -9.89 -13.85
C ASP A 122 13.60 -10.02 -12.33
N VAL A 123 13.86 -11.22 -11.81
CA VAL A 123 13.65 -11.55 -10.40
C VAL A 123 14.54 -10.72 -9.48
N ASP A 124 15.75 -10.42 -9.90
CA ASP A 124 16.70 -9.65 -9.10
C ASP A 124 16.30 -8.17 -9.05
N GLN A 125 15.88 -7.62 -10.19
CA GLN A 125 15.34 -6.26 -10.21
C GLN A 125 14.04 -6.15 -9.39
N GLN A 126 13.12 -7.11 -9.54
CA GLN A 126 11.87 -7.09 -8.77
C GLN A 126 12.14 -7.21 -7.27
N TRP A 127 13.13 -8.01 -6.86
CA TRP A 127 13.55 -8.08 -5.46
C TRP A 127 14.15 -6.77 -4.96
N SER A 128 15.03 -6.15 -5.75
CA SER A 128 15.61 -4.84 -5.44
C SER A 128 14.52 -3.78 -5.22
N ASP A 129 13.48 -3.78 -6.07
CA ASP A 129 12.34 -2.89 -5.93
C ASP A 129 11.54 -3.15 -4.64
N VAL A 130 11.40 -4.42 -4.23
CA VAL A 130 10.77 -4.79 -2.95
C VAL A 130 11.57 -4.22 -1.77
N VAL A 131 12.88 -4.42 -1.76
CA VAL A 131 13.78 -3.91 -0.71
C VAL A 131 13.71 -2.38 -0.66
N GLY A 132 13.84 -1.70 -1.81
CA GLY A 132 13.79 -0.24 -1.89
C GLY A 132 12.43 0.35 -1.49
N SER A 133 11.35 -0.43 -1.59
CA SER A 133 10.02 0.01 -1.17
C SER A 133 9.76 -0.21 0.32
N LEU A 134 10.30 -1.29 0.90
CA LEU A 134 9.95 -1.72 2.26
C LEU A 134 10.98 -1.31 3.31
N THR A 135 12.14 -0.81 2.88
CA THR A 135 13.23 -0.35 3.74
C THR A 135 13.63 1.09 3.42
N ASN A 136 14.25 1.75 4.40
CA ASN A 136 14.83 3.09 4.28
C ASN A 136 15.86 3.32 5.39
N GLU A 137 16.33 4.56 5.56
CA GLU A 137 17.31 4.94 6.58
C GLU A 137 16.87 4.58 8.01
N SER A 138 15.57 4.70 8.30
CA SER A 138 14.97 4.43 9.61
C SER A 138 14.55 2.96 9.78
N LYS A 139 14.01 2.35 8.72
CA LYS A 139 13.53 0.96 8.73
C LYS A 139 14.42 0.07 7.87
N LYS A 140 15.30 -0.71 8.51
CA LYS A 140 16.22 -1.64 7.82
C LYS A 140 15.65 -3.04 7.59
N THR A 141 14.54 -3.38 8.25
CA THR A 141 13.89 -4.69 8.15
C THR A 141 12.79 -4.66 7.10
N ILE A 142 12.69 -5.72 6.30
CA ILE A 142 11.60 -5.87 5.32
C ILE A 142 10.26 -6.08 6.04
N ALA A 143 10.27 -6.97 7.04
CA ALA A 143 9.11 -7.27 7.86
C ALA A 143 8.60 -6.02 8.60
N GLY A 144 7.27 -5.88 8.65
CA GLY A 144 6.59 -4.85 9.42
C GLY A 144 5.79 -3.86 8.56
N PRO A 145 5.40 -2.71 9.13
CA PRO A 145 4.51 -1.77 8.47
C PRO A 145 5.15 -1.16 7.21
N ILE A 146 4.29 -0.82 6.24
CA ILE A 146 4.68 -0.08 5.04
C ILE A 146 4.65 1.42 5.37
N GLU A 147 5.74 2.13 5.09
CA GLU A 147 5.88 3.55 5.38
C GLU A 147 5.37 4.42 4.23
N TRP A 148 4.06 4.64 4.23
CA TRP A 148 3.39 5.47 3.23
C TRP A 148 3.77 6.95 3.34
N ILE A 149 3.91 7.62 2.19
CA ILE A 149 4.12 9.06 2.15
C ILE A 149 2.76 9.76 2.22
N ARG A 150 2.53 10.49 3.30
CA ARG A 150 1.27 11.22 3.51
C ARG A 150 1.21 12.48 2.64
N ILE A 151 0.21 12.54 1.75
CA ILE A 151 0.00 13.66 0.82
C ILE A 151 -0.88 14.78 1.39
N HIS A 152 -1.77 14.49 2.35
CA HIS A 152 -2.63 15.48 2.99
C HIS A 152 -2.18 15.79 4.41
N ASN A 153 -1.67 17.00 4.61
CA ASN A 153 -1.25 17.50 5.90
C ASN A 153 -2.01 18.79 6.21
N LEU A 154 -2.70 18.79 7.36
CA LEU A 154 -3.28 20.00 7.93
C LEU A 154 -2.35 20.49 9.04
N PRO A 155 -2.19 21.81 9.21
CA PRO A 155 -1.49 22.35 10.36
C PRO A 155 -2.13 21.87 11.68
N ASP A 156 -1.32 21.71 12.72
CA ASP A 156 -1.72 21.21 14.04
C ASP A 156 -2.81 22.07 14.71
N HIS A 157 -2.80 23.37 14.49
CA HIS A 157 -3.81 24.31 14.99
C HIS A 157 -5.15 24.22 14.25
N VAL A 158 -5.25 23.49 13.14
CA VAL A 158 -6.48 23.29 12.38
C VAL A 158 -7.18 22.02 12.84
N TYR A 159 -8.39 22.19 13.38
CA TYR A 159 -9.24 21.08 13.78
C TYR A 159 -10.07 20.56 12.61
N PHE A 160 -9.89 19.29 12.24
CA PHE A 160 -10.70 18.59 11.24
C PHE A 160 -11.18 17.23 11.77
N ASN A 161 -12.42 16.87 11.48
CA ASN A 161 -13.03 15.63 11.97
C ASN A 161 -13.76 14.89 10.84
N HIS A 162 -13.20 13.77 10.38
CA HIS A 162 -13.79 12.96 9.30
C HIS A 162 -15.22 12.50 9.62
N SER A 163 -15.50 12.02 10.83
CA SER A 163 -16.82 11.47 11.18
C SER A 163 -17.95 12.51 11.11
N GLN A 164 -17.67 13.78 11.39
CA GLN A 164 -18.67 14.84 11.25
C GLN A 164 -19.04 15.08 9.78
N HIS A 165 -18.07 14.97 8.86
CA HIS A 165 -18.33 15.19 7.44
C HIS A 165 -19.00 13.98 6.78
N VAL A 166 -18.55 12.76 7.12
CA VAL A 166 -19.05 11.52 6.52
C VAL A 166 -20.37 11.08 7.17
N THR A 167 -20.43 10.99 8.50
CA THR A 167 -21.58 10.40 9.21
C THR A 167 -22.71 11.42 9.42
N ILE A 168 -22.38 12.65 9.80
CA ILE A 168 -23.40 13.70 10.05
C ILE A 168 -23.72 14.45 8.77
N GLY A 169 -22.67 14.95 8.09
CA GLY A 169 -22.79 15.73 6.87
C GLY A 169 -23.18 14.92 5.63
N LYS A 170 -23.09 13.58 5.68
CA LYS A 170 -23.39 12.66 4.56
C LYS A 170 -22.68 13.08 3.26
N ILE A 171 -21.45 13.59 3.40
CA ILE A 171 -20.63 13.98 2.25
C ILE A 171 -19.98 12.72 1.68
N GLU A 172 -20.21 12.49 0.38
CA GLU A 172 -19.57 11.42 -0.37
C GLU A 172 -18.04 11.55 -0.35
N CYS A 173 -17.33 10.45 -0.07
CA CYS A 173 -15.86 10.44 0.01
C CYS A 173 -15.18 10.91 -1.28
N GLN A 174 -15.81 10.69 -2.44
CA GLN A 174 -15.28 11.08 -3.75
C GLN A 174 -15.39 12.59 -4.02
N LYS A 175 -16.20 13.33 -3.24
CA LYS A 175 -16.36 14.78 -3.40
C LYS A 175 -15.34 15.59 -2.62
N MET A 176 -14.62 14.95 -1.69
CA MET A 176 -13.51 15.60 -0.99
C MET A 176 -12.25 15.50 -1.86
N PRO A 177 -11.48 16.58 -2.02
CA PRO A 177 -10.24 16.54 -2.78
C PRO A 177 -9.26 15.57 -2.11
N TRP A 178 -8.85 14.55 -2.88
CA TRP A 178 -7.68 13.72 -2.66
C TRP A 178 -6.44 14.37 -3.32
#